data_AF-A0A832X2M6-F1
#
_entry.id   AF-A0A832X2M6-F1
#
_cell.length_a   1.000
_cell.length_b   1.000
_cell.length_c   1.000
_cell.angle_alpha   90.00
_cell.angle_beta   90.00
_cell.angle_gamma   90.00
#
_symmetry.space_group_name_H-M   'P 1'
#
loop_
_entity.id
_entity.type
_entity.pdbx_description
1 polymer ?
#
loop_
_entity_poly.entity_id
_entity_poly.type
_entity_poly.pdbx_seq_one_letter_code
_entity_poly.pdbx_strand_id
1 'polypeptide(L)'
;MMNLDNDFAYSYLEVAYDKLISSIRQAKKKLVGGSVLLAIMKLSSNELFNIISNSVIEVNRNSLSLLSKLEIEGLIKKTDITEKSNSFVITCKGIFFLESKSKNLDINSILNFIELEKLDFSNAHKELKNDEKIIILLLLSLRSFSKDTSMNLNDEDFCNKWEEIIENSTLPYLSENNIVNSKSIFSLKTGNEHPVSYLMRHANDLPKKTYNLFASTKSNEYYLNIITNDKEQAEGQISSLLGKVFVSIDSIQKERELINYLCSTAHKYGLSVMTSLDYLTFDWDNIIGNAVERVYLGLNN
;
A
#
# COMPACT_ATOMS: atom_id res chain seq x y z
N MET A 1 51.39 -9.43 9.17
CA MET A 1 50.96 -10.77 9.59
C MET A 1 49.49 -10.71 9.94
N MET A 2 48.61 -11.18 9.06
CA MET A 2 47.21 -11.46 9.42
C MET A 2 47.23 -12.61 10.44
N ASN A 3 46.62 -12.40 11.60
CA ASN A 3 46.48 -13.44 12.64
C ASN A 3 45.73 -14.64 12.05
N LEU A 4 46.33 -15.84 12.07
CA LEU A 4 45.70 -17.09 11.63
C LEU A 4 44.33 -17.33 12.28
N ASP A 5 44.13 -16.87 13.52
CA ASP A 5 42.84 -16.94 14.23
C ASP A 5 41.73 -16.07 13.59
N ASN A 6 42.09 -14.99 12.88
CA ASN A 6 41.12 -14.19 12.14
C ASN A 6 40.59 -14.95 10.93
N ASP A 7 41.45 -15.67 10.21
CA ASP A 7 41.07 -16.33 8.96
C ASP A 7 40.06 -17.46 9.23
N PHE A 8 40.25 -18.23 10.31
CA PHE A 8 39.28 -19.24 10.72
C PHE A 8 37.95 -18.65 11.19
N ALA A 9 37.96 -17.56 11.96
CA ALA A 9 36.73 -16.90 12.36
C ALA A 9 35.97 -16.37 11.13
N TYR A 10 36.64 -15.73 10.18
CA TYR A 10 36.00 -15.24 8.96
C TYR A 10 35.41 -16.35 8.10
N SER A 11 36.00 -17.55 8.05
CA SER A 11 35.37 -18.69 7.35
C SER A 11 33.99 -19.06 7.91
N TYR A 12 33.75 -18.91 9.21
CA TYR A 12 32.41 -19.14 9.79
C TYR A 12 31.42 -18.07 9.34
N LEU A 13 31.87 -16.82 9.22
CA LEU A 13 31.04 -15.74 8.73
C LEU A 13 30.65 -15.95 7.25
N GLU A 14 31.60 -16.41 6.44
CA GLU A 14 31.34 -16.77 5.03
C GLU A 14 30.37 -17.95 4.91
N VAL A 15 30.55 -19.01 5.72
CA VAL A 15 29.59 -20.13 5.78
C VAL A 15 28.19 -19.65 6.17
N ALA A 16 28.08 -18.68 7.09
CA ALA A 16 26.80 -18.11 7.52
C ALA A 16 26.10 -17.41 6.36
N TYR A 17 26.88 -16.64 5.62
CA TYR A 17 26.44 -15.88 4.48
C TYR A 17 26.02 -16.79 3.31
N ASP A 18 26.79 -17.84 3.03
CA ASP A 18 26.46 -18.82 1.98
C ASP A 18 25.19 -19.62 2.29
N LYS A 19 24.99 -19.97 3.57
CA LYS A 19 23.73 -20.56 4.03
C LYS A 19 22.56 -19.61 3.83
N LEU A 20 22.74 -18.32 4.16
CA LEU A 20 21.71 -17.31 3.95
C LEU A 20 21.36 -17.14 2.47
N ILE A 21 22.35 -17.07 1.58
CA ILE A 21 22.13 -17.04 0.12
C ILE A 21 21.36 -18.28 -0.33
N SER A 22 21.77 -19.46 0.13
CA SER A 22 21.13 -20.72 -0.23
C SER A 22 19.67 -20.75 0.22
N SER A 23 19.39 -20.27 1.42
CA SER A 23 18.02 -20.15 1.95
C SER A 23 17.16 -19.18 1.13
N ILE A 24 17.68 -18.00 0.77
CA ILE A 24 16.99 -17.04 -0.11
C ILE A 24 16.63 -17.70 -1.45
N ARG A 25 17.57 -18.44 -2.05
CA ARG A 25 17.35 -19.14 -3.32
C ARG A 25 16.32 -20.27 -3.19
N GLN A 26 16.36 -21.04 -2.10
CA GLN A 26 15.37 -22.09 -1.82
C GLN A 26 13.96 -21.50 -1.64
N ALA A 27 13.84 -20.34 -1.00
CA ALA A 27 12.61 -19.57 -0.91
C ALA A 27 12.18 -18.92 -2.26
N LYS A 28 12.88 -19.23 -3.37
CA LYS A 28 12.67 -18.69 -4.71
C LYS A 28 12.73 -17.16 -4.77
N LYS A 29 13.48 -16.53 -3.87
CA LYS A 29 13.71 -15.09 -3.84
C LYS A 29 14.99 -14.75 -4.62
N LYS A 30 15.03 -13.56 -5.20
CA LYS A 30 16.18 -13.06 -5.97
C LYS A 30 16.97 -12.07 -5.13
N LEU A 31 18.28 -12.03 -5.35
CA LEU A 31 19.13 -10.97 -4.82
C LEU A 31 18.81 -9.64 -5.51
N VAL A 32 18.94 -8.53 -4.79
CA VAL A 32 18.67 -7.19 -5.32
C VAL A 32 20.00 -6.51 -5.61
N GLY A 33 20.28 -6.21 -6.88
CA GLY A 33 21.59 -5.69 -7.29
C GLY A 33 22.76 -6.62 -6.93
N GLY A 34 22.50 -7.93 -6.78
CA GLY A 34 23.50 -8.90 -6.31
C GLY A 34 23.76 -8.91 -4.79
N SER A 35 23.08 -8.03 -4.03
CA SER A 35 23.17 -7.93 -2.57
C SER A 35 22.08 -8.76 -1.87
N VAL A 36 22.52 -9.50 -0.87
CA VAL A 36 21.72 -10.17 0.16
C VAL A 36 21.12 -9.15 1.11
N LEU A 37 21.89 -8.14 1.53
CA LEU A 37 21.40 -7.10 2.44
C LEU A 37 20.18 -6.39 1.87
N LEU A 38 20.27 -5.93 0.62
CA LEU A 38 19.16 -5.26 -0.04
C LEU A 38 17.98 -6.20 -0.29
N ALA A 39 18.24 -7.49 -0.57
CA ALA A 39 17.20 -8.49 -0.73
C ALA A 39 16.41 -8.73 0.56
N ILE A 40 17.08 -8.89 1.71
CA ILE A 40 16.41 -9.12 3.00
C ILE A 40 15.60 -7.91 3.46
N MET A 41 16.01 -6.68 3.09
CA MET A 41 15.25 -5.46 3.38
C MET A 41 13.90 -5.38 2.66
N LYS A 42 13.67 -6.18 1.59
CA LYS A 42 12.38 -6.26 0.88
C LYS A 42 11.44 -7.34 1.42
N LEU A 43 11.93 -8.26 2.25
CA LEU A 43 11.15 -9.40 2.71
C LEU A 43 10.14 -8.97 3.79
N SER A 44 8.97 -9.60 3.80
CA SER A 44 8.06 -9.50 4.94
C SER A 44 8.67 -10.18 6.18
N SER A 45 8.18 -9.83 7.38
CA SER A 45 8.70 -10.40 8.64
C SER A 45 8.65 -11.92 8.67
N ASN A 46 7.59 -12.54 8.14
CA ASN A 46 7.43 -14.00 8.11
C ASN A 46 8.40 -14.66 7.12
N GLU A 47 8.57 -14.08 5.93
CA GLU A 47 9.53 -14.57 4.95
C GLU A 47 10.96 -14.45 5.47
N LEU A 48 11.29 -13.31 6.07
CA LEU A 48 12.59 -13.07 6.68
C LEU A 48 12.87 -14.05 7.81
N PHE A 49 11.89 -14.30 8.68
CA PHE A 49 12.01 -15.29 9.75
C PHE A 49 12.32 -16.68 9.21
N ASN A 50 11.56 -17.13 8.20
CA ASN A 50 11.77 -18.44 7.56
C ASN A 50 13.14 -18.55 6.86
N ILE A 51 13.62 -17.48 6.23
CA ILE A 51 14.94 -17.48 5.59
C ILE A 51 16.05 -17.50 6.65
N ILE A 52 15.93 -16.69 7.70
CA ILE A 52 16.92 -16.65 8.78
C ILE A 52 16.97 -17.99 9.51
N SER A 53 15.82 -18.59 9.85
CA SER A 53 15.76 -19.88 10.55
C SER A 53 16.43 -21.01 9.78
N ASN A 54 16.29 -21.03 8.46
CA ASN A 54 16.95 -22.00 7.58
C ASN A 54 18.44 -21.69 7.34
N SER A 55 18.92 -20.50 7.71
CA SER A 55 20.31 -20.09 7.55
C SER A 55 21.18 -20.28 8.80
N VAL A 56 20.60 -20.80 9.89
CA VAL A 56 21.28 -20.97 11.18
C VAL A 56 22.55 -21.84 11.03
N ILE A 57 23.61 -21.43 11.72
CA ILE A 57 24.80 -22.26 11.93
C ILE A 57 24.80 -22.78 13.35
N GLU A 58 24.98 -24.08 13.48
CA GLU A 58 25.23 -24.76 14.74
C GLU A 58 26.73 -24.94 14.90
N VAL A 59 27.25 -24.56 16.06
CA VAL A 59 28.69 -24.65 16.35
C VAL A 59 28.94 -25.52 17.57
N ASN A 60 29.91 -26.42 17.45
CA ASN A 60 30.36 -27.27 18.54
C ASN A 60 30.93 -26.40 19.68
N ARG A 61 30.72 -26.82 20.94
CA ARG A 61 31.25 -26.15 22.14
C ARG A 61 32.74 -25.83 22.04
N ASN A 62 33.52 -26.72 21.42
CA ASN A 62 34.97 -26.56 21.25
C ASN A 62 35.37 -25.41 20.31
N SER A 63 34.44 -24.89 19.50
CA SER A 63 34.67 -23.81 18.54
C SER A 63 34.02 -22.49 18.95
N LEU A 64 33.40 -22.42 20.12
CA LEU A 64 32.73 -21.20 20.62
C LEU A 64 33.70 -20.04 20.84
N SER A 65 34.92 -20.32 21.31
CA SER A 65 35.94 -19.30 21.51
C SER A 65 36.30 -18.57 20.21
N LEU A 66 36.24 -19.25 19.06
CA LEU A 66 36.50 -18.68 17.73
C LEU A 66 35.40 -17.71 17.28
N LEU A 67 34.15 -17.94 17.71
CA LEU A 67 33.01 -17.09 17.37
C LEU A 67 32.87 -15.87 18.26
N SER A 68 33.47 -15.89 19.47
CA SER A 68 33.37 -14.80 20.44
C SER A 68 33.75 -13.44 19.84
N LYS A 69 34.77 -13.42 18.98
CA LYS A 69 35.19 -12.20 18.28
C LYS A 69 34.14 -11.69 17.30
N LEU A 70 33.58 -12.56 16.47
CA LEU A 70 32.52 -12.18 15.51
C LEU A 70 31.26 -11.68 16.24
N GLU A 71 30.95 -12.27 17.39
CA GLU A 71 29.82 -11.86 18.23
C GLU A 71 30.08 -10.51 18.91
N ILE A 72 31.27 -10.29 19.47
CA ILE A 72 31.70 -8.98 20.04
C ILE A 72 31.68 -7.88 18.97
N GLU A 73 32.15 -8.19 17.77
CA GLU A 73 32.08 -7.27 16.62
C GLU A 73 30.66 -7.11 16.08
N GLY A 74 29.70 -7.93 16.53
CA GLY A 74 28.30 -7.88 16.14
C GLY A 74 28.04 -8.37 14.70
N LEU A 75 28.95 -9.15 14.12
CA LEU A 75 28.83 -9.73 12.77
C LEU A 75 27.93 -10.97 12.74
N ILE A 76 27.88 -11.69 13.87
CA ILE A 76 26.92 -12.77 14.13
C ILE A 76 26.22 -12.51 15.47
N LYS A 77 25.12 -13.20 15.72
CA LYS A 77 24.46 -13.23 17.03
C LYS A 77 23.99 -14.63 17.37
N LYS A 78 24.06 -14.99 18.66
CA LYS A 78 23.39 -16.19 19.16
C LYS A 78 21.88 -16.08 18.95
N THR A 79 21.23 -17.20 18.68
CA THR A 79 19.78 -17.25 18.43
C THR A 79 19.11 -18.41 19.12
N ASP A 80 17.87 -18.17 19.54
CA ASP A 80 16.97 -19.17 20.12
C ASP A 80 15.89 -19.62 19.12
N ILE A 81 16.07 -19.31 17.82
CA ILE A 81 15.16 -19.73 16.75
C ILE A 81 15.09 -21.26 16.64
N THR A 82 16.14 -21.96 17.08
CA THR A 82 16.22 -23.42 17.11
C THR A 82 16.33 -23.91 18.55
N GLU A 83 15.80 -25.09 18.84
CA GLU A 83 15.93 -25.75 20.16
C GLU A 83 17.38 -26.15 20.51
N LYS A 84 18.30 -26.04 19.55
CA LYS A 84 19.69 -26.46 19.71
C LYS A 84 20.51 -25.38 20.42
N SER A 85 21.27 -25.81 21.41
CA SER A 85 22.26 -24.97 22.07
C SER A 85 23.38 -24.60 21.07
N ASN A 86 23.86 -23.35 21.11
CA ASN A 86 24.96 -22.81 20.30
C ASN A 86 24.63 -22.60 18.82
N SER A 87 23.43 -22.12 18.55
CA SER A 87 22.99 -21.66 17.24
C SER A 87 23.28 -20.17 17.04
N PHE A 88 23.79 -19.83 15.87
CA PHE A 88 24.14 -18.46 15.48
C PHE A 88 23.53 -18.10 14.12
N VAL A 89 23.22 -16.82 13.95
CA VAL A 89 22.80 -16.23 12.67
C VAL A 89 23.69 -15.04 12.33
N ILE A 90 23.92 -14.81 11.05
CA ILE A 90 24.60 -13.61 10.57
C ILE A 90 23.71 -12.38 10.81
N THR A 91 24.32 -11.26 11.20
CA THR A 91 23.61 -9.99 11.38
C THR A 91 23.64 -9.17 10.10
N CYS A 92 22.83 -8.11 10.00
CA CYS A 92 22.95 -7.13 8.91
C CYS A 92 24.36 -6.53 8.83
N LYS A 93 25.02 -6.34 9.99
CA LYS A 93 26.41 -5.86 10.05
C LYS A 93 27.39 -6.87 9.46
N GLY A 94 27.20 -8.17 9.75
CA GLY A 94 27.98 -9.25 9.16
C GLY A 94 27.82 -9.35 7.64
N ILE A 95 26.57 -9.26 7.16
CA ILE A 95 26.24 -9.23 5.74
C ILE A 95 26.92 -8.03 5.07
N PHE A 96 26.75 -6.82 5.61
CA PHE A 96 27.37 -5.61 5.06
C PHE A 96 28.89 -5.71 5.05
N PHE A 97 29.50 -6.24 6.11
CA PHE A 97 30.96 -6.43 6.18
C PHE A 97 31.49 -7.32 5.05
N LEU A 98 30.79 -8.41 4.72
CA LEU A 98 31.20 -9.27 3.61
C LEU A 98 30.92 -8.64 2.24
N GLU A 99 29.75 -8.01 2.06
CA GLU A 99 29.36 -7.43 0.77
C GLU A 99 30.13 -6.16 0.42
N SER A 100 30.51 -5.34 1.40
CA SER A 100 31.37 -4.17 1.18
C SER A 100 32.78 -4.57 0.72
N LYS A 101 33.29 -5.72 1.16
CA LYS A 101 34.59 -6.24 0.74
C LYS A 101 34.58 -6.93 -0.63
N SER A 102 33.50 -7.63 -0.96
CA SER A 102 33.47 -8.57 -2.10
C SER A 102 32.57 -8.13 -3.26
N LYS A 103 31.61 -7.23 -3.03
CA LYS A 103 30.55 -6.88 -3.98
C LYS A 103 30.36 -5.37 -4.18
N ASN A 104 31.32 -4.55 -3.72
CA ASN A 104 31.26 -3.09 -3.78
C ASN A 104 29.96 -2.49 -3.21
N LEU A 105 29.33 -3.17 -2.23
CA LEU A 105 28.19 -2.58 -1.54
C LEU A 105 28.69 -1.50 -0.58
N ASP A 106 28.49 -0.25 -0.94
CA ASP A 106 28.82 0.89 -0.12
C ASP A 106 27.59 1.51 0.56
N ILE A 107 27.82 2.48 1.43
CA ILE A 107 26.75 3.20 2.14
C ILE A 107 25.85 3.92 1.13
N ASN A 108 26.40 4.51 0.07
CA ASN A 108 25.62 5.21 -0.95
C ASN A 108 24.63 4.29 -1.64
N SER A 109 25.02 3.05 -1.93
CA SER A 109 24.15 2.03 -2.51
C SER A 109 22.96 1.70 -1.61
N ILE A 110 23.18 1.64 -0.29
CA ILE A 110 22.10 1.43 0.70
C ILE A 110 21.18 2.65 0.78
N LEU A 111 21.75 3.86 0.83
CA LEU A 111 20.96 5.10 0.88
C LEU A 111 20.11 5.26 -0.39
N ASN A 112 20.70 5.06 -1.56
CA ASN A 112 19.99 5.09 -2.83
C ASN A 112 18.87 4.04 -2.88
N PHE A 113 19.12 2.84 -2.34
CA PHE A 113 18.08 1.83 -2.25
C PHE A 113 16.91 2.26 -1.35
N ILE A 114 17.19 2.87 -0.20
CA ILE A 114 16.14 3.40 0.70
C ILE A 114 15.36 4.52 0.01
N GLU A 115 16.06 5.45 -0.66
CA GLU A 115 15.45 6.53 -1.42
C GLU A 115 14.45 5.98 -2.44
N LEU A 116 14.91 5.04 -3.29
CA LEU A 116 14.09 4.48 -4.36
C LEU A 116 12.95 3.57 -3.85
N GLU A 117 13.12 2.86 -2.75
CA GLU A 117 12.11 1.88 -2.30
C GLU A 117 11.14 2.40 -1.25
N LYS A 118 11.56 3.38 -0.45
CA LYS A 118 10.79 3.89 0.69
C LYS A 118 10.39 5.35 0.52
N LEU A 119 11.16 6.12 -0.24
CA LEU A 119 10.94 7.55 -0.45
C LEU A 119 10.57 7.89 -1.91
N ASP A 120 10.43 6.89 -2.79
CA ASP A 120 9.87 7.11 -4.12
C ASP A 120 8.35 7.31 -4.05
N PHE A 121 7.94 8.55 -4.32
CA PHE A 121 6.54 8.97 -4.40
C PHE A 121 5.94 8.82 -5.80
N SER A 122 6.61 8.14 -6.74
CA SER A 122 6.13 7.90 -8.11
C SER A 122 4.71 7.32 -8.16
N ASN A 123 4.31 6.54 -7.15
CA ASN A 123 2.96 6.01 -7.04
C ASN A 123 1.88 7.10 -6.95
N ALA A 124 2.17 8.29 -6.43
CA ALA A 124 1.21 9.40 -6.35
C ALA A 124 0.77 9.91 -7.74
N HIS A 125 1.63 9.75 -8.74
CA HIS A 125 1.40 10.15 -10.12
C HIS A 125 0.81 9.04 -11.00
N LYS A 126 0.68 7.81 -10.48
CA LYS A 126 0.06 6.72 -11.23
C LYS A 126 -1.44 6.96 -11.39
N GLU A 127 -1.94 6.66 -12.58
CA GLU A 127 -3.37 6.69 -12.86
C GLU A 127 -4.15 5.73 -11.96
N LEU A 128 -5.41 6.08 -11.72
CA LEU A 128 -6.37 5.19 -11.06
C LEU A 128 -6.73 4.03 -12.00
N LYS A 129 -6.70 2.82 -11.47
CA LYS A 129 -7.26 1.62 -12.11
C LYS A 129 -8.79 1.68 -12.09
N ASN A 130 -9.46 0.81 -12.85
CA ASN A 130 -10.92 0.82 -12.97
C ASN A 130 -11.64 0.67 -11.62
N ASP A 131 -11.19 -0.26 -10.78
CA ASP A 131 -11.69 -0.49 -9.42
C ASP A 131 -11.48 0.75 -8.53
N GLU A 132 -10.30 1.35 -8.59
CA GLU A 132 -9.97 2.57 -7.87
C GLU A 132 -10.83 3.77 -8.30
N LYS A 133 -11.09 3.94 -9.62
CA LYS A 133 -12.00 4.98 -10.13
C LYS A 133 -13.43 4.81 -9.62
N ILE A 134 -13.92 3.57 -9.56
CA ILE A 134 -15.24 3.23 -9.04
C ILE A 134 -15.33 3.59 -7.55
N ILE A 135 -14.33 3.22 -6.75
CA ILE A 135 -14.28 3.56 -5.32
C ILE A 135 -14.32 5.07 -5.10
N ILE A 136 -13.48 5.83 -5.82
CA ILE A 136 -13.43 7.29 -5.66
C ILE A 136 -14.73 7.95 -6.09
N LEU A 137 -15.29 7.57 -7.24
CA LEU A 137 -16.55 8.14 -7.69
C LEU A 137 -17.71 7.80 -6.73
N LEU A 138 -17.75 6.57 -6.22
CA LEU A 138 -18.77 6.15 -5.25
C LEU A 138 -18.72 7.03 -4.00
N LEU A 139 -17.55 7.18 -3.37
CA LEU A 139 -17.39 7.98 -2.16
C LEU A 139 -17.68 9.48 -2.40
N LEU A 140 -17.32 10.00 -3.57
CA LEU A 140 -17.69 11.37 -3.98
C LEU A 140 -19.21 11.52 -4.14
N SER A 141 -19.84 10.57 -4.85
CA SER A 141 -21.26 10.59 -5.19
C SER A 141 -22.17 10.48 -3.97
N LEU A 142 -21.73 9.81 -2.91
CA LEU A 142 -22.47 9.74 -1.65
C LEU A 142 -21.98 10.76 -0.62
N ARG A 143 -20.92 11.52 -0.90
CA ARG A 143 -20.36 12.55 -0.01
C ARG A 143 -19.85 11.97 1.31
N SER A 144 -19.14 10.84 1.22
CA SER A 144 -18.43 10.27 2.37
C SER A 144 -17.19 11.09 2.68
N PHE A 145 -17.37 12.33 3.13
CA PHE A 145 -16.32 13.36 3.28
C PHE A 145 -15.68 13.44 4.67
N SER A 146 -16.12 12.58 5.58
CA SER A 146 -15.59 12.52 6.94
C SER A 146 -15.77 11.13 7.50
N LYS A 147 -15.17 10.90 8.67
CA LYS A 147 -15.40 9.65 9.42
C LYS A 147 -16.89 9.45 9.76
N ASP A 148 -17.61 10.53 10.06
CA ASP A 148 -19.02 10.48 10.47
C ASP A 148 -19.98 10.17 9.30
N THR A 149 -19.50 10.33 8.07
CA THR A 149 -20.21 10.00 6.82
C THR A 149 -19.53 8.85 6.05
N SER A 150 -18.70 8.08 6.74
CA SER A 150 -17.92 7.01 6.13
C SER A 150 -18.78 5.86 5.61
N MET A 151 -18.29 5.19 4.58
CA MET A 151 -18.76 3.88 4.16
C MET A 151 -18.44 2.87 5.26
N ASN A 152 -19.46 2.44 6.00
CA ASN A 152 -19.32 1.43 7.04
C ASN A 152 -19.60 0.02 6.47
N LEU A 153 -18.61 -0.86 6.54
CA LEU A 153 -18.69 -2.25 6.06
C LEU A 153 -18.62 -3.29 7.19
N ASN A 154 -18.97 -2.91 8.42
CA ASN A 154 -19.03 -3.85 9.55
C ASN A 154 -20.31 -4.68 9.59
N ASP A 155 -21.32 -4.26 8.83
CA ASP A 155 -22.65 -4.86 8.82
C ASP A 155 -23.00 -5.32 7.41
N GLU A 156 -23.52 -6.54 7.29
CA GLU A 156 -23.78 -7.19 6.01
C GLU A 156 -24.91 -6.48 5.22
N ASP A 157 -25.92 -5.93 5.89
CA ASP A 157 -27.00 -5.19 5.22
C ASP A 157 -26.45 -3.90 4.59
N PHE A 158 -25.55 -3.20 5.29
CA PHE A 158 -24.87 -2.05 4.70
C PHE A 158 -23.97 -2.48 3.53
N CYS A 159 -23.22 -3.57 3.66
CA CYS A 159 -22.40 -4.10 2.57
C CYS A 159 -23.23 -4.40 1.32
N ASN A 160 -24.39 -5.04 1.47
CA ASN A 160 -25.31 -5.34 0.38
C ASN A 160 -25.84 -4.07 -0.30
N LYS A 161 -26.19 -3.03 0.48
CA LYS A 161 -26.62 -1.74 -0.10
C LYS A 161 -25.50 -1.05 -0.87
N TRP A 162 -24.27 -1.08 -0.37
CA TRP A 162 -23.12 -0.53 -1.09
C TRP A 162 -22.86 -1.29 -2.39
N GLU A 163 -23.01 -2.62 -2.38
CA GLU A 163 -22.93 -3.45 -3.59
C GLU A 163 -23.98 -3.03 -4.61
N GLU A 164 -25.24 -2.90 -4.17
CA GLU A 164 -26.35 -2.47 -5.02
C GLU A 164 -26.07 -1.10 -5.67
N ILE A 165 -25.55 -0.13 -4.91
CA ILE A 165 -25.23 1.21 -5.43
C ILE A 165 -24.10 1.12 -6.47
N ILE A 166 -23.08 0.29 -6.22
CA ILE A 166 -21.99 0.08 -7.18
C ILE A 166 -22.54 -0.51 -8.47
N GLU A 167 -23.31 -1.59 -8.40
CA GLU A 167 -23.79 -2.32 -9.58
C GLU A 167 -24.85 -1.55 -10.37
N ASN A 168 -25.73 -0.81 -9.68
CA ASN A 168 -26.89 -0.18 -10.31
C ASN A 168 -26.73 1.32 -10.58
N SER A 169 -25.69 1.97 -10.04
CA SER A 169 -25.45 3.40 -10.23
C SER A 169 -24.03 3.70 -10.70
N THR A 170 -23.01 3.39 -9.89
CA THR A 170 -21.64 3.87 -10.15
C THR A 170 -20.97 3.18 -11.33
N LEU A 171 -21.05 1.84 -11.41
CA LEU A 171 -20.46 1.10 -12.52
C LEU A 171 -21.15 1.39 -13.86
N PRO A 172 -22.51 1.39 -13.97
CA PRO A 172 -23.20 1.78 -15.20
C PRO A 172 -22.79 3.18 -15.67
N TYR A 173 -22.81 4.17 -14.78
CA TYR A 173 -22.45 5.55 -15.14
C TYR A 173 -21.02 5.66 -15.69
N LEU A 174 -20.05 5.04 -15.04
CA LEU A 174 -18.65 5.04 -15.51
C LEU A 174 -18.48 4.26 -16.82
N SER A 175 -19.22 3.17 -17.00
CA SER A 175 -19.16 2.36 -18.22
C SER A 175 -19.78 3.06 -19.42
N GLU A 176 -20.94 3.70 -19.26
CA GLU A 176 -21.62 4.46 -20.31
C GLU A 176 -20.77 5.64 -20.80
N ASN A 177 -19.98 6.22 -19.90
CA ASN A 177 -19.02 7.28 -20.21
C ASN A 177 -17.66 6.76 -20.69
N ASN A 178 -17.49 5.46 -20.91
CA ASN A 178 -16.24 4.81 -21.35
C ASN A 178 -15.03 5.07 -20.43
N ILE A 179 -15.26 5.26 -19.12
CA ILE A 179 -14.19 5.53 -18.15
C ILE A 179 -13.61 4.25 -17.57
N VAL A 180 -14.46 3.23 -17.43
CA VAL A 180 -14.10 1.89 -16.96
C VAL A 180 -14.68 0.84 -17.90
N ASN A 181 -14.03 -0.33 -17.98
CA ASN A 181 -14.57 -1.47 -18.70
C ASN A 181 -15.64 -2.16 -17.86
N SER A 182 -16.79 -2.49 -18.45
CA SER A 182 -17.97 -3.12 -17.82
C SER A 182 -17.79 -4.56 -17.30
N LYS A 183 -16.56 -5.02 -17.08
CA LYS A 183 -16.32 -6.35 -16.49
C LYS A 183 -16.78 -6.33 -15.03
N SER A 184 -17.35 -7.44 -14.57
CA SER A 184 -17.78 -7.60 -13.17
C SER A 184 -16.62 -7.30 -12.22
N ILE A 185 -16.71 -6.17 -11.52
CA ILE A 185 -15.71 -5.71 -10.53
C ILE A 185 -15.56 -6.73 -9.39
N PHE A 186 -16.62 -7.48 -9.08
CA PHE A 186 -16.67 -8.46 -8.01
C PHE A 186 -16.22 -9.87 -8.40
N SER A 187 -15.87 -10.09 -9.68
CA SER A 187 -15.43 -11.41 -10.19
C SER A 187 -14.11 -11.93 -9.62
N LEU A 188 -13.36 -11.07 -8.89
CA LEU A 188 -12.06 -11.41 -8.29
C LEU A 188 -12.15 -11.94 -6.85
N LYS A 189 -13.36 -12.06 -6.28
CA LYS A 189 -13.54 -12.54 -4.90
C LYS A 189 -12.96 -13.95 -4.71
N THR A 190 -12.13 -14.10 -3.69
CA THR A 190 -11.66 -15.39 -3.18
C THR A 190 -12.10 -15.57 -1.73
N GLY A 191 -12.89 -16.60 -1.43
CA GLY A 191 -13.32 -16.94 -0.06
C GLY A 191 -14.67 -16.36 0.37
N ASN A 192 -14.89 -16.31 1.69
CA ASN A 192 -16.20 -15.96 2.29
C ASN A 192 -16.39 -14.46 2.55
N GLU A 193 -15.44 -13.61 2.18
CA GLU A 193 -15.53 -12.16 2.39
C GLU A 193 -16.57 -11.49 1.48
N HIS A 194 -17.31 -10.50 1.97
CA HIS A 194 -18.25 -9.73 1.14
C HIS A 194 -17.52 -9.01 -0.02
N PRO A 195 -18.05 -9.00 -1.26
CA PRO A 195 -17.36 -8.43 -2.43
C PRO A 195 -16.90 -6.98 -2.24
N VAL A 196 -17.77 -6.13 -1.68
CA VAL A 196 -17.44 -4.72 -1.36
C VAL A 196 -16.29 -4.61 -0.35
N SER A 197 -16.31 -5.40 0.72
CA SER A 197 -15.24 -5.41 1.73
C SER A 197 -13.90 -5.85 1.13
N TYR A 198 -13.95 -6.86 0.25
CA TYR A 198 -12.78 -7.30 -0.50
C TYR A 198 -12.24 -6.18 -1.40
N LEU A 199 -13.11 -5.52 -2.18
CA LEU A 199 -12.75 -4.40 -3.04
C LEU A 199 -12.04 -3.28 -2.25
N MET A 200 -12.61 -2.86 -1.13
CA MET A 200 -12.07 -1.76 -0.33
C MET A 200 -10.75 -2.11 0.37
N ARG A 201 -10.61 -3.34 0.90
CA ARG A 201 -9.36 -3.77 1.57
C ARG A 201 -8.17 -3.85 0.60
N HIS A 202 -8.43 -4.11 -0.68
CA HIS A 202 -7.37 -4.23 -1.69
C HIS A 202 -6.99 -2.90 -2.33
N ALA A 203 -7.65 -1.80 -1.96
CA ALA A 203 -7.36 -0.45 -2.44
C ALA A 203 -6.13 0.21 -1.74
N ASN A 204 -5.07 -0.57 -1.49
CA ASN A 204 -3.91 -0.17 -0.69
C ASN A 204 -3.09 1.00 -1.28
N ASP A 205 -3.19 1.22 -2.59
CA ASP A 205 -2.48 2.29 -3.28
C ASP A 205 -3.28 3.61 -3.31
N LEU A 206 -4.60 3.57 -3.06
CA LEU A 206 -5.47 4.76 -3.13
C LEU A 206 -5.01 5.90 -2.22
N PRO A 207 -4.60 5.69 -0.94
CA PRO A 207 -4.11 6.77 -0.11
C PRO A 207 -2.96 7.53 -0.80
N LYS A 208 -2.00 6.82 -1.40
CA LYS A 208 -0.88 7.46 -2.10
C LYS A 208 -1.34 8.18 -3.37
N LYS A 209 -2.17 7.53 -4.18
CA LYS A 209 -2.68 8.09 -5.45
C LYS A 209 -3.59 9.30 -5.26
N THR A 210 -4.17 9.47 -4.08
CA THR A 210 -5.10 10.56 -3.75
C THR A 210 -4.52 11.57 -2.76
N TYR A 211 -3.21 11.57 -2.53
CA TYR A 211 -2.55 12.46 -1.55
C TYR A 211 -3.15 12.38 -0.14
N ASN A 212 -3.51 11.17 0.27
CA ASN A 212 -4.18 10.83 1.53
C ASN A 212 -5.59 11.42 1.71
N LEU A 213 -6.24 11.82 0.61
CA LEU A 213 -7.67 12.12 0.65
C LEU A 213 -8.48 10.83 0.83
N PHE A 214 -8.14 9.72 0.17
CA PHE A 214 -8.74 8.44 0.52
C PHE A 214 -8.19 7.93 1.86
N ALA A 215 -9.09 7.65 2.80
CA ALA A 215 -8.76 7.21 4.14
C ALA A 215 -9.61 5.99 4.57
N SER A 216 -9.01 5.14 5.40
CA SER A 216 -9.67 4.02 6.05
C SER A 216 -9.49 4.10 7.57
N THR A 217 -10.50 3.70 8.33
CA THR A 217 -10.36 3.50 9.79
C THR A 217 -9.87 2.07 10.08
N LYS A 218 -9.55 1.79 11.35
CA LYS A 218 -9.23 0.42 11.78
C LYS A 218 -10.46 -0.50 11.82
N SER A 219 -11.66 0.03 11.57
CA SER A 219 -12.94 -0.65 11.76
C SER A 219 -13.66 -0.88 10.42
N ASN A 220 -12.95 -1.20 9.33
CA ASN A 220 -13.56 -1.39 7.99
C ASN A 220 -14.48 -0.23 7.54
N GLU A 221 -14.13 1.00 7.90
CA GLU A 221 -14.81 2.19 7.42
C GLU A 221 -13.92 2.98 6.47
N TYR A 222 -14.49 3.55 5.42
CA TYR A 222 -13.76 4.23 4.36
C TYR A 222 -14.40 5.57 4.00
N TYR A 223 -13.59 6.60 3.77
CA TYR A 223 -14.08 7.94 3.46
C TYR A 223 -13.02 8.75 2.70
N LEU A 224 -13.44 9.90 2.22
CA LEU A 224 -12.59 10.94 1.66
C LEU A 224 -12.37 12.00 2.73
N ASN A 225 -11.13 12.24 3.15
CA ASN A 225 -10.76 13.22 4.16
C ASN A 225 -10.77 14.65 3.58
N ILE A 226 -11.96 15.14 3.26
CA ILE A 226 -12.17 16.48 2.71
C ILE A 226 -12.22 17.49 3.86
N ILE A 227 -11.59 18.65 3.68
CA ILE A 227 -11.59 19.73 4.67
C ILE A 227 -12.90 20.51 4.51
N THR A 228 -13.93 20.07 5.23
CA THR A 228 -15.31 20.53 5.04
C THR A 228 -15.63 21.90 5.65
N ASN A 229 -14.74 22.43 6.49
CA ASN A 229 -14.90 23.76 7.10
C ASN A 229 -14.41 24.90 6.20
N ASP A 230 -13.72 24.60 5.10
CA ASP A 230 -13.25 25.55 4.10
C ASP A 230 -13.79 25.14 2.74
N LYS A 231 -14.76 25.91 2.22
CA LYS A 231 -15.46 25.57 0.97
C LYS A 231 -14.52 25.59 -0.23
N GLU A 232 -13.61 26.56 -0.33
CA GLU A 232 -12.67 26.66 -1.45
C GLU A 232 -11.69 25.48 -1.45
N GLN A 233 -11.19 25.12 -0.27
CA GLN A 233 -10.32 23.96 -0.12
C GLN A 233 -11.06 22.65 -0.44
N ALA A 234 -12.30 22.49 0.02
CA ALA A 234 -13.12 21.33 -0.30
C ALA A 234 -13.36 21.19 -1.80
N GLU A 235 -13.72 22.29 -2.47
CA GLU A 235 -13.88 22.34 -3.94
C GLU A 235 -12.61 21.89 -4.66
N GLY A 236 -11.45 22.41 -4.25
CA GLY A 236 -10.15 22.03 -4.82
C GLY A 236 -9.85 20.54 -4.63
N GLN A 237 -10.10 19.99 -3.44
CA GLN A 237 -9.87 18.57 -3.14
C GLN A 237 -10.81 17.66 -3.96
N ILE A 238 -12.09 18.02 -4.07
CA ILE A 238 -13.07 17.27 -4.85
C ILE A 238 -12.72 17.33 -6.34
N SER A 239 -12.37 18.52 -6.86
CA SER A 239 -11.91 18.72 -8.24
C SER A 239 -10.68 17.87 -8.55
N SER A 240 -9.70 17.81 -7.64
CA SER A 240 -8.51 16.97 -7.79
C SER A 240 -8.84 15.48 -7.88
N LEU A 241 -9.76 14.98 -7.04
CA LEU A 241 -10.23 13.60 -7.08
C LEU A 241 -11.02 13.29 -8.36
N LEU A 242 -11.91 14.20 -8.78
CA LEU A 242 -12.64 14.08 -10.03
C LEU A 242 -11.69 14.06 -11.23
N GLY A 243 -10.67 14.91 -11.26
CA GLY A 243 -9.63 14.91 -12.32
C GLY A 243 -8.84 13.60 -12.40
N LYS A 244 -8.76 12.83 -11.30
CA LYS A 244 -8.16 11.47 -11.31
C LYS A 244 -9.10 10.40 -11.87
N VAL A 245 -10.42 10.61 -11.77
CA VAL A 245 -11.43 9.70 -12.34
C VAL A 245 -11.68 10.02 -13.81
N PHE A 246 -11.92 11.30 -14.10
CA PHE A 246 -12.22 11.87 -15.41
C PHE A 246 -11.01 12.66 -15.90
N VAL A 247 -10.24 12.09 -16.82
CA VAL A 247 -9.03 12.73 -17.39
C VAL A 247 -9.36 14.12 -17.97
N SER A 248 -10.54 14.26 -18.58
CA SER A 248 -11.09 15.53 -19.04
C SER A 248 -12.61 15.43 -19.15
N ILE A 249 -13.30 16.54 -18.91
CA ILE A 249 -14.71 16.73 -19.28
C ILE A 249 -14.72 17.60 -20.53
N ASP A 250 -15.11 17.03 -21.67
CA ASP A 250 -14.92 17.65 -23.00
C ASP A 250 -16.10 18.52 -23.45
N SER A 251 -17.18 18.58 -22.67
CA SER A 251 -18.38 19.33 -23.02
C SER A 251 -19.21 19.71 -21.80
N ILE A 252 -19.89 20.85 -21.92
CA ILE A 252 -20.85 21.35 -20.92
C ILE A 252 -22.00 20.36 -20.66
N GLN A 253 -22.33 19.51 -21.65
CA GLN A 253 -23.35 18.49 -21.47
C GLN A 253 -22.87 17.39 -20.50
N LYS A 254 -21.66 16.87 -20.69
CA LYS A 254 -21.07 15.89 -19.77
C LYS A 254 -20.83 16.46 -18.38
N GLU A 255 -20.42 17.73 -18.31
CA GLU A 255 -20.30 18.46 -17.04
C GLU A 255 -21.63 18.45 -16.27
N ARG A 256 -22.72 18.86 -16.91
CA ARG A 256 -24.07 18.85 -16.31
C ARG A 256 -24.56 17.46 -15.95
N GLU A 257 -24.29 16.47 -16.79
CA GLU A 257 -24.62 15.07 -16.52
C GLU A 257 -23.88 14.55 -15.29
N LEU A 258 -22.61 14.91 -15.11
CA LEU A 258 -21.82 14.54 -13.92
C LEU A 258 -22.35 15.22 -12.66
N ILE A 259 -22.65 16.52 -12.72
CA ILE A 259 -23.26 17.23 -11.59
C ILE A 259 -24.59 16.55 -11.19
N ASN A 260 -25.45 16.30 -12.18
CA ASN A 260 -26.72 15.62 -11.96
C ASN A 260 -26.54 14.22 -11.36
N TYR A 261 -25.58 13.45 -11.86
CA TYR A 261 -25.25 12.13 -11.33
C TYR A 261 -24.82 12.21 -9.86
N LEU A 262 -23.84 13.06 -9.53
CA LEU A 262 -23.30 13.18 -8.18
C LEU A 262 -24.38 13.65 -7.18
N CYS A 263 -25.16 14.66 -7.53
CA CYS A 263 -26.20 15.18 -6.65
C CYS A 263 -27.38 14.21 -6.52
N SER A 264 -27.89 13.64 -7.62
CA SER A 264 -29.03 12.71 -7.55
C SER A 264 -28.67 11.41 -6.84
N THR A 265 -27.45 10.89 -7.01
CA THR A 265 -26.97 9.69 -6.31
C THR A 265 -26.90 9.93 -4.81
N ALA A 266 -26.35 11.08 -4.38
CA ALA A 266 -26.30 11.47 -2.96
C ALA A 266 -27.69 11.49 -2.33
N HIS A 267 -28.64 12.19 -2.96
CA HIS A 267 -30.00 12.35 -2.43
C HIS A 267 -30.82 11.07 -2.49
N LYS A 268 -30.63 10.23 -3.52
CA LYS A 268 -31.36 8.97 -3.69
C LYS A 268 -30.91 7.90 -2.71
N TYR A 269 -29.60 7.75 -2.52
CA TYR A 269 -29.03 6.61 -1.79
C TYR A 269 -28.45 6.97 -0.43
N GLY A 270 -28.09 8.24 -0.17
CA GLY A 270 -27.41 8.65 1.06
C GLY A 270 -28.13 8.20 2.34
N LEU A 271 -29.46 8.37 2.40
CA LEU A 271 -30.28 7.93 3.54
C LEU A 271 -30.23 6.41 3.81
N SER A 272 -29.90 5.60 2.81
CA SER A 272 -29.90 4.15 2.95
C SER A 272 -28.61 3.60 3.56
N VAL A 273 -27.50 4.35 3.44
CA VAL A 273 -26.14 3.90 3.81
C VAL A 273 -25.41 4.82 4.79
N MET A 274 -25.89 6.04 5.04
CA MET A 274 -25.24 7.00 5.94
C MET A 274 -25.94 7.16 7.28
N THR A 275 -25.15 7.34 8.33
CA THR A 275 -25.63 7.66 9.67
C THR A 275 -25.74 9.17 9.92
N SER A 276 -24.91 9.97 9.25
CA SER A 276 -24.99 11.44 9.24
C SER A 276 -25.37 11.95 7.85
N LEU A 277 -26.11 13.06 7.80
CA LEU A 277 -26.57 13.71 6.56
C LEU A 277 -25.97 15.10 6.36
N ASP A 278 -24.90 15.45 7.10
CA ASP A 278 -24.30 16.79 7.13
C ASP A 278 -23.97 17.35 5.75
N TYR A 279 -23.65 16.46 4.81
CA TYR A 279 -23.24 16.82 3.45
C TYR A 279 -24.35 16.63 2.41
N LEU A 280 -25.52 16.14 2.78
CA LEU A 280 -26.69 15.99 1.89
C LEU A 280 -27.53 17.27 1.87
N THR A 281 -26.92 18.41 1.54
CA THR A 281 -27.57 19.72 1.53
C THR A 281 -27.35 20.45 0.21
N PHE A 282 -28.19 21.45 -0.07
CA PHE A 282 -28.06 22.30 -1.25
C PHE A 282 -26.72 23.05 -1.30
N ASP A 283 -26.18 23.44 -0.15
CA ASP A 283 -24.86 24.06 -0.05
C ASP A 283 -23.76 23.15 -0.62
N TRP A 284 -23.84 21.86 -0.34
CA TRP A 284 -22.92 20.87 -0.88
C TRP A 284 -23.20 20.53 -2.34
N ASP A 285 -24.43 20.63 -2.82
CA ASP A 285 -24.74 20.54 -4.26
C ASP A 285 -23.98 21.62 -5.04
N ASN A 286 -23.91 22.85 -4.52
CA ASN A 286 -23.14 23.95 -5.12
C ASN A 286 -21.64 23.69 -5.10
N ILE A 287 -21.09 23.21 -3.98
CA ILE A 287 -19.66 22.85 -3.86
C ILE A 287 -19.29 21.76 -4.89
N ILE A 288 -20.15 20.74 -5.05
CA ILE A 288 -19.98 19.71 -6.07
C ILE A 288 -20.02 20.31 -7.47
N GLY A 289 -20.99 21.19 -7.75
CA GLY A 289 -21.10 21.89 -9.02
C GLY A 289 -19.82 22.65 -9.37
N ASN A 290 -19.35 23.49 -8.46
CA ASN A 290 -18.12 24.27 -8.62
C ASN A 290 -16.90 23.36 -8.84
N ALA A 291 -16.79 22.25 -8.10
CA ALA A 291 -15.69 21.31 -8.26
C ALA A 291 -15.70 20.62 -9.64
N VAL A 292 -16.87 20.27 -10.17
CA VAL A 292 -17.02 19.72 -11.52
C VAL A 292 -16.69 20.77 -12.59
N GLU A 293 -17.15 22.02 -12.40
CA GLU A 293 -16.83 23.13 -13.30
C GLU A 293 -15.32 23.36 -13.40
N ARG A 294 -14.59 23.30 -12.27
CA ARG A 294 -13.12 23.39 -12.27
C ARG A 294 -12.47 22.30 -13.12
N VAL A 295 -13.00 21.07 -13.11
CA VAL A 295 -12.52 19.97 -13.95
C VAL A 295 -12.78 20.24 -15.42
N TYR A 296 -13.99 20.72 -15.75
CA TYR A 296 -14.35 21.10 -17.11
C TYR A 296 -13.47 22.24 -17.66
N LEU A 297 -13.17 23.25 -16.83
CA LEU A 297 -12.31 24.37 -17.20
C LEU A 297 -10.80 24.04 -17.20
N GLY A 298 -10.41 22.82 -16.81
CA GLY A 298 -9.01 22.40 -16.73
C GLY A 298 -8.22 23.06 -15.59
N LEU A 299 -8.91 23.47 -14.50
CA LEU A 299 -8.34 24.13 -13.32
C LEU A 299 -7.98 23.14 -12.20
N ASN A 300 -7.76 21.86 -12.56
CA ASN A 300 -7.38 20.80 -11.63
C ASN A 300 -5.89 20.94 -11.29
N ASN A 301 -5.56 21.63 -10.20
CA ASN A 301 -4.21 21.62 -9.61
C ASN A 301 -4.14 20.62 -8.46
#